data_AF-A0A7Y5NE20-F1
#
_entry.id   AF-A0A7Y5NE20-F1
#
_cell.length_a   1.000
_cell.length_b   1.000
_cell.length_c   1.000
_cell.angle_alpha   90.00
_cell.angle_beta   90.00
_cell.angle_gamma   90.00
#
_symmetry.space_group_name_H-M   'P 1'
#
loop_
_entity.id
_entity.type
_entity.pdbx_description
1 polymer ?
#
loop_
_entity_poly.entity_id
_entity_poly.type
_entity_poly.pdbx_seq_one_letter_code
_entity_poly.pdbx_strand_id
1 'polypeptide(L)'
;MKRNKNASPLFAVCVDNTGYPALLEQFKLYQILPDDVAASDGDLRVIDESGEDYLYSADRFVLMVLPKAVIEKMQPKRKRATVKRWRPSR
;
A
#
# COMPACT_ATOMS: atom_id res chain seq x y z
N MET A 1 -3.32 22.26 3.36
CA MET A 1 -4.64 21.62 3.57
C MET A 1 -4.59 20.68 4.78
N LYS A 2 -5.68 20.59 5.54
CA LYS A 2 -5.78 19.73 6.74
C LYS A 2 -5.81 18.26 6.29
N ARG A 3 -4.86 17.44 6.73
CA ARG A 3 -4.92 15.98 6.53
C ARG A 3 -6.05 15.44 7.40
N ASN A 4 -7.09 14.96 6.74
CA ASN A 4 -8.23 14.33 7.39
C ASN A 4 -7.73 13.03 8.01
N LYS A 5 -7.53 13.01 9.32
CA LYS A 5 -6.99 11.87 10.08
C LYS A 5 -7.94 10.65 10.13
N ASN A 6 -9.03 10.69 9.36
CA ASN A 6 -10.06 9.67 9.21
C ASN A 6 -10.13 9.12 7.77
N ALA A 7 -9.07 9.26 6.97
CA ALA A 7 -8.97 8.55 5.70
C ALA A 7 -8.86 7.06 6.01
N SER A 8 -10.01 6.36 6.00
CA SER A 8 -10.05 4.91 5.87
C SER A 8 -9.06 4.53 4.78
N PRO A 9 -8.15 3.56 5.00
CA PRO A 9 -7.22 3.17 3.96
C PRO A 9 -8.03 2.77 2.73
N LEU A 10 -7.83 3.48 1.62
CA LEU A 10 -8.36 3.06 0.34
C LEU A 10 -7.58 1.81 -0.06
N PHE A 11 -8.30 0.81 -0.53
CA PHE A 11 -7.69 -0.38 -1.12
C PHE A 11 -8.00 -0.41 -2.59
N ALA A 12 -7.18 -1.13 -3.33
CA ALA A 12 -7.36 -1.34 -4.75
C ALA A 12 -7.16 -2.81 -5.07
N VAL A 13 -7.95 -3.33 -6.01
CA VAL A 13 -7.72 -4.65 -6.59
C VAL A 13 -7.04 -4.45 -7.94
N CYS A 14 -5.91 -5.12 -8.16
CA CYS A 14 -5.28 -5.16 -9.48
C CYS A 14 -6.17 -5.98 -10.42
N VAL A 15 -6.66 -5.36 -11.50
CA VAL A 15 -7.45 -6.06 -12.53
C VAL A 15 -6.63 -6.35 -13.77
N ASP A 16 -5.54 -5.61 -13.99
CA ASP A 16 -4.64 -5.79 -15.12
C ASP A 16 -3.17 -5.67 -14.70
N ASN A 17 -2.46 -6.81 -14.71
CA ASN A 17 -1.02 -6.88 -14.46
C ASN A 17 -0.18 -6.95 -15.75
N THR A 18 -0.75 -6.64 -16.92
CA THR A 18 -0.05 -6.68 -18.20
C THR A 18 1.19 -5.78 -18.17
N GLY A 19 2.36 -6.37 -18.45
CA GLY A 19 3.66 -5.69 -18.40
C GLY A 19 4.37 -5.80 -17.05
N TYR A 20 3.69 -6.22 -15.99
CA TYR A 20 4.26 -6.37 -14.64
C TYR A 20 3.86 -7.67 -13.93
N PRO A 21 3.90 -8.86 -14.57
CA PRO A 21 3.44 -10.10 -13.95
C PRO A 21 4.29 -10.54 -12.73
N ALA A 22 5.51 -10.02 -12.60
CA ALA A 22 6.40 -10.29 -11.46
C ALA A 22 6.21 -9.33 -10.28
N LEU A 23 5.57 -8.18 -10.49
CA LEU A 23 5.38 -7.14 -9.45
C LEU A 23 3.91 -7.01 -9.03
N LEU A 24 2.98 -7.25 -9.98
CA LEU A 24 1.54 -7.19 -9.77
C LEU A 24 0.93 -8.58 -9.97
N GLU A 25 0.22 -9.02 -8.95
CA GLU A 25 -0.63 -10.20 -9.01
C GLU A 25 -2.05 -9.76 -9.35
N GLN A 26 -2.61 -10.35 -10.41
CA GLN A 26 -3.99 -10.09 -10.81
C GLN A 26 -4.96 -10.56 -9.72
N PHE A 27 -5.99 -9.76 -9.46
CA PHE A 27 -6.99 -9.91 -8.40
C PHE A 27 -6.47 -9.85 -6.96
N LYS A 28 -5.21 -9.47 -6.78
CA LYS A 28 -4.66 -9.17 -5.46
C LYS A 28 -5.09 -7.79 -4.99
N LEU A 29 -5.28 -7.69 -3.68
CA LEU A 29 -5.68 -6.46 -3.02
C LEU A 29 -4.45 -5.74 -2.46
N TYR A 30 -4.33 -4.47 -2.80
CA TYR A 30 -3.24 -3.58 -2.46
C TYR A 30 -3.74 -2.39 -1.64
N GLN A 31 -2.89 -1.86 -0.75
CA GLN A 31 -3.20 -0.64 0.00
C GLN A 31 -2.81 0.58 -0.82
N ILE A 32 -3.71 1.57 -0.93
CA ILE A 32 -3.44 2.84 -1.62
C ILE A 32 -2.98 3.88 -0.62
N LEU A 33 -1.91 4.57 -0.98
CA LEU A 33 -1.47 5.80 -0.33
C LEU A 33 -2.06 7.00 -1.08
N PRO A 34 -2.77 7.91 -0.39
CA PRO A 34 -3.25 9.13 -1.02
C PRO A 34 -2.06 10.00 -1.40
N ASP A 35 -1.87 10.21 -2.70
CA ASP A 35 -0.90 11.12 -3.28
C ASP A 35 -1.60 11.96 -4.34
N ASP A 36 -1.84 13.23 -4.02
CA ASP A 36 -2.55 14.18 -4.89
C ASP A 36 -1.76 14.47 -6.18
N VAL A 37 -0.42 14.36 -6.15
CA VAL A 37 0.43 14.60 -7.32
C VAL A 37 0.28 13.43 -8.29
N ALA A 38 0.45 12.21 -7.80
CA ALA A 38 0.27 11.01 -8.61
C ALA A 38 -1.17 10.92 -9.18
N ALA A 39 -2.17 11.20 -8.35
CA ALA A 39 -3.56 11.17 -8.78
C ALA A 39 -3.86 12.20 -9.89
N SER A 40 -3.19 13.37 -9.87
CA SER A 40 -3.29 14.37 -10.94
C SER A 40 -2.74 13.86 -12.27
N ASP A 41 -1.76 12.97 -12.23
CA ASP A 41 -1.12 12.37 -13.41
C ASP A 41 -1.81 11.06 -13.85
N GLY A 42 -2.88 10.64 -13.16
CA GLY A 42 -3.60 9.40 -13.45
C GLY A 42 -2.92 8.16 -12.86
N ASP A 43 -2.02 8.34 -11.90
CA ASP A 43 -1.29 7.30 -11.21
C ASP A 43 -1.79 7.08 -9.77
N LEU A 44 -1.58 5.87 -9.27
CA LEU A 44 -1.85 5.44 -7.90
C LEU A 44 -0.57 4.95 -7.24
N ARG A 45 -0.35 5.43 -6.02
CA ARG A 45 0.69 4.89 -5.14
C ARG A 45 0.14 3.71 -4.35
N VAL A 46 0.63 2.50 -4.66
CA VAL A 46 0.22 1.25 -4.02
C VAL A 46 1.34 0.74 -3.11
N ILE A 47 0.99 0.10 -1.99
CA ILE A 47 1.95 -0.61 -1.13
C ILE A 47 1.85 -2.10 -1.41
N ASP A 48 2.99 -2.75 -1.64
CA ASP A 48 3.09 -4.19 -1.85
C ASP A 48 3.30 -4.98 -0.53
N GLU A 49 3.61 -6.27 -0.63
CA GLU A 49 3.83 -7.14 0.55
C GLU A 49 5.13 -6.84 1.32
N SER A 50 6.11 -6.24 0.65
CA SER A 50 7.36 -5.82 1.29
C SER A 50 7.14 -4.58 2.16
N GLY A 51 6.03 -3.85 1.94
CA GLY A 51 5.74 -2.58 2.58
C GLY A 51 6.38 -1.40 1.86
N GLU A 52 6.86 -1.62 0.64
CA GLU A 52 7.38 -0.57 -0.24
C GLU A 52 6.25 0.05 -1.07
N ASP A 53 6.36 1.34 -1.32
CA ASP A 53 5.41 2.08 -2.13
C ASP A 53 5.87 2.17 -3.59
N TYR A 54 4.96 1.80 -4.50
CA TYR A 54 5.18 1.79 -5.94
C TYR A 54 4.13 2.64 -6.64
N LEU A 55 4.49 3.22 -7.78
CA LEU A 55 3.60 4.03 -8.59
C LEU A 55 3.17 3.26 -9.84
N TYR A 56 1.86 3.18 -10.07
CA TYR A 56 1.28 2.54 -11.25
C TYR A 56 0.07 3.33 -11.75
N SER A 57 -0.22 3.24 -13.04
CA SER A 57 -1.43 3.85 -13.62
C SER A 57 -2.69 3.34 -12.94
N ALA A 58 -3.60 4.27 -12.61
CA ALA A 58 -4.85 4.02 -11.94
C ALA A 58 -5.77 3.06 -12.69
N ASP A 59 -5.70 3.03 -14.02
CA ASP A 59 -6.56 2.22 -14.90
C ASP A 59 -6.39 0.71 -14.70
N ARG A 60 -5.26 0.29 -14.10
CA ARG A 60 -4.96 -1.11 -13.78
C ARG A 60 -5.65 -1.60 -12.52
N PHE A 61 -6.26 -0.68 -11.77
CA PHE A 61 -6.75 -0.91 -10.43
C PHE A 61 -8.20 -0.49 -10.28
N VAL A 62 -8.95 -1.27 -9.51
CA VAL A 62 -10.30 -0.91 -9.08
C VAL A 62 -10.27 -0.54 -7.61
N LEU A 63 -10.57 0.73 -7.31
CA LEU A 63 -10.66 1.23 -5.94
C LEU A 63 -11.86 0.58 -5.22
N MET A 64 -11.61 0.14 -4.00
CA MET A 64 -12.61 -0.49 -3.14
C MET A 64 -12.48 -0.01 -1.70
N VAL A 65 -13.63 0.27 -1.08
CA VAL A 65 -13.71 0.52 0.36
C VAL A 65 -13.95 -0.82 1.06
N LEU A 66 -13.00 -1.25 1.88
CA LEU A 66 -13.17 -2.45 2.68
C LEU A 66 -13.97 -2.17 3.96
N PRO A 67 -14.81 -3.12 4.41
CA PRO A 67 -15.41 -3.05 5.73
C PRO A 67 -14.32 -2.96 6.81
N LYS A 68 -14.57 -2.17 7.86
CA LYS A 68 -13.63 -1.98 8.98
C LYS A 68 -13.11 -3.29 9.57
N ALA A 69 -13.97 -4.31 9.65
CA ALA A 69 -13.61 -5.64 10.15
C ALA A 69 -12.46 -6.29 9.33
N VAL A 70 -12.43 -6.09 8.01
CA VAL A 70 -11.36 -6.62 7.15
C VAL A 70 -10.08 -5.83 7.38
N ILE A 71 -10.17 -4.51 7.45
CA ILE A 71 -9.03 -3.60 7.68
C ILE A 71 -8.32 -3.93 9.01
N GLU A 72 -9.09 -4.17 10.08
CA GLU A 72 -8.55 -4.55 11.38
C GLU A 72 -7.81 -5.89 11.35
N LYS A 73 -8.26 -6.84 10.51
CA LYS A 73 -7.63 -8.16 10.34
C LYS A 73 -6.43 -8.13 9.40
N MET A 74 -6.40 -7.19 8.45
CA MET A 74 -5.32 -7.00 7.48
C MET A 74 -4.06 -6.33 8.05
N GLN A 75 -4.02 -6.00 9.35
CA GLN A 75 -2.85 -5.34 9.94
C GLN A 75 -1.59 -6.21 9.80
N PRO A 76 -0.55 -5.77 9.05
CA PRO A 76 0.71 -6.47 9.03
C PRO A 76 1.29 -6.42 10.45
N LYS A 77 1.66 -7.59 10.99
CA LYS A 77 2.37 -7.68 12.27
C LYS A 77 3.69 -6.94 12.12
N ARG A 78 3.73 -5.64 12.47
CA ARG A 78 4.98 -4.87 12.60
C ARG A 78 5.86 -5.63 13.59
N LYS A 79 6.83 -6.40 13.11
CA LYS A 79 7.88 -6.92 13.98
C LYS A 79 8.64 -5.68 14.45
N ARG A 80 8.46 -5.31 15.73
CA ARG A 80 9.33 -4.33 16.38
C ARG A 80 10.76 -4.83 16.17
N ALA A 81 11.54 -4.13 15.35
CA ALA A 81 12.97 -4.35 15.26
C ALA A 81 13.55 -4.06 16.65
N THR A 82 13.91 -5.10 17.39
CA THR A 82 14.76 -4.97 18.56
C THR A 82 16.11 -4.49 18.07
N VAL A 83 16.38 -3.19 18.19
CA VAL A 83 17.73 -2.64 18.02
C VAL A 83 18.62 -3.32 19.08
N LYS A 84 19.36 -4.35 18.66
CA LYS A 84 20.46 -4.92 19.46
C LYS A 84 21.53 -3.83 19.52
N ARG A 85 21.54 -3.13 20.66
CA ARG A 85 22.53 -2.13 21.05
C ARG A 85 23.93 -2.73 20.89
N TRP A 86 24.67 -2.25 19.90
CA TRP A 86 26.07 -2.59 19.69
C TRP A 86 26.89 -2.09 20.89
N ARG A 87 27.60 -2.99 21.58
CA ARG A 87 28.60 -2.64 22.61
C ARG A 87 29.98 -2.89 22.00
N PRO A 88 30.82 -1.87 21.81
CA PRO A 88 32.22 -2.11 21.47
C PRO A 88 32.94 -2.68 22.70
N SER A 89 33.62 -3.81 22.52
CA SER A 89 34.51 -4.37 23.53
C SER A 89 35.72 -3.45 23.71
N ARG A 90 35.98 -3.05 24.96
CA ARG A 90 37.29 -2.53 25.38
C ARG A 90 38.28 -3.67 25.54
#